data_AF-A0A1H6Q0R7-F1
#
_entry.id   AF-A0A1H6Q0R7-F1
#
_cell.length_a   1.000
_cell.length_b   1.000
_cell.length_c   1.000
_cell.angle_alpha   90.00
_cell.angle_beta   90.00
_cell.angle_gamma   90.00
#
_symmetry.space_group_name_H-M   'P 1'
#
loop_
_entity.id
_entity.type
_entity.pdbx_description
1 polymer ?
#
loop_
_entity_poly.entity_id
_entity_poly.type
_entity_poly.pdbx_seq_one_letter_code
_entity_poly.pdbx_strand_id
1 'polypeptide(L)'
;MIQPLANRERKRLLAYIVEDVTLVKLADEGTTKIHVRFKAGKIETLTAQNPKTSAQQVKTQPEVLELIDKLLDDHTCSQIAQLLNDRGIRPGGCVRPGKSNIRFTALRVSYIAQRNGLRSRRDRLRDRGMLTKLEAAARLDIHEATLTWWVEHGLVKRHAYNDYAFLYEVPDSHPPIKHSSRWDRLTDRAKAAHSERRI
;
A
#
# COMPACT_ATOMS: atom_id res chain seq x y z
N MET A 1 8.50 14.86 45.15
CA MET A 1 8.46 14.04 43.92
C MET A 1 7.65 12.79 44.22
N ILE A 2 6.40 12.68 43.76
CA ILE A 2 5.56 11.49 44.00
C ILE A 2 5.90 10.49 42.88
N GLN A 3 6.61 9.43 43.23
CA GLN A 3 6.95 8.38 42.29
C GLN A 3 5.69 7.54 42.00
N PRO A 4 5.32 7.31 40.74
CA PRO A 4 4.09 6.58 40.43
C PRO A 4 4.22 5.12 40.85
N LEU A 5 3.28 4.63 41.65
CA LEU A 5 3.20 3.23 42.09
C LEU A 5 3.21 2.25 40.90
N ALA A 6 3.71 1.03 41.10
CA ALA A 6 3.66 0.00 40.07
C ALA A 6 2.20 -0.40 39.76
N ASN A 7 1.91 -0.82 38.52
CA ASN A 7 0.53 -1.19 38.10
C ASN A 7 -0.11 -2.24 39.02
N ARG A 8 0.68 -3.18 39.53
CA ARG A 8 0.23 -4.22 40.46
C ARG A 8 -0.23 -3.65 41.80
N GLU A 9 0.47 -2.67 42.34
CA GLU A 9 0.13 -2.02 43.62
C GLU A 9 -1.11 -1.14 43.47
N ARG A 10 -1.19 -0.36 42.39
CA ARG A 10 -2.40 0.41 42.04
C ARG A 10 -3.64 -0.47 41.94
N LYS A 11 -3.53 -1.63 41.27
CA LYS A 11 -4.62 -2.60 41.17
C LYS A 11 -5.04 -3.16 42.53
N ARG A 12 -4.09 -3.43 43.43
CA ARG A 12 -4.38 -3.90 44.80
C ARG A 12 -5.10 -2.85 45.63
N LEU A 13 -4.65 -1.59 45.60
CA LEU A 13 -5.31 -0.49 46.30
C LEU A 13 -6.75 -0.29 45.82
N LEU A 14 -6.98 -0.32 44.51
CA LEU A 14 -8.33 -0.21 43.93
C LEU A 14 -9.28 -1.33 44.41
N ALA A 15 -8.78 -2.56 44.60
CA ALA A 15 -9.59 -3.67 45.09
C ALA A 15 -10.11 -3.47 46.53
N TYR A 16 -9.49 -2.60 47.33
CA TYR A 16 -9.99 -2.25 48.66
C TYR A 16 -11.08 -1.18 48.61
N ILE A 17 -11.09 -0.34 47.58
CA ILE A 17 -11.94 0.86 47.47
C ILE A 17 -13.21 0.55 46.65
N VAL A 18 -13.06 -0.22 45.57
CA VAL A 18 -14.15 -0.61 44.67
C VAL A 18 -14.83 -1.87 45.20
N GLU A 19 -16.15 -1.88 45.21
CA GLU A 19 -16.97 -3.03 45.57
C GLU A 19 -17.22 -3.91 44.34
N ASP A 20 -17.73 -3.30 43.27
CA ASP A 20 -17.94 -3.94 41.97
C ASP A 20 -17.99 -2.90 40.85
N VAL A 21 -17.83 -3.39 39.62
CA VAL A 21 -17.90 -2.60 38.40
C VAL A 21 -18.85 -3.28 37.43
N THR A 22 -19.90 -2.57 37.06
CA THR A 22 -20.87 -3.02 36.06
C THR A 22 -20.58 -2.35 34.72
N LEU A 23 -20.45 -3.15 33.66
CA LEU A 23 -20.23 -2.68 32.30
C LEU A 23 -21.51 -2.83 31.49
N VAL A 24 -22.05 -1.71 31.01
CA VAL A 24 -23.21 -1.68 30.10
C VAL A 24 -22.74 -1.23 28.74
N LYS A 25 -22.70 -2.17 27.78
CA LYS A 25 -22.31 -1.89 26.41
C LYS A 25 -23.51 -1.36 25.63
N LEU A 26 -23.44 -0.11 25.20
CA LEU A 26 -24.43 0.53 24.33
C LEU A 26 -23.91 0.44 22.89
N ALA A 27 -24.35 -0.59 22.17
CA ALA A 27 -23.84 -0.87 20.83
C ALA A 27 -24.20 0.23 19.83
N ASP A 28 -25.43 0.75 19.89
CA ASP A 28 -25.95 1.76 18.96
C ASP A 28 -25.28 3.13 19.13
N GLU A 29 -24.97 3.50 20.37
CA GLU A 29 -24.28 4.76 20.71
C GLU A 29 -22.75 4.64 20.56
N GLY A 30 -22.22 3.43 20.37
CA GLY A 30 -20.77 3.21 20.29
C GLY A 30 -20.03 3.41 21.62
N THR A 31 -20.72 3.44 22.76
CA THR A 31 -20.12 3.67 24.08
C THR A 31 -20.38 2.51 25.05
N THR A 32 -19.49 2.34 26.03
CA THR A 32 -19.68 1.48 27.20
C THR A 32 -19.78 2.37 28.42
N LYS A 33 -20.91 2.30 29.13
CA LYS A 33 -21.07 2.89 30.45
C LYS A 33 -20.47 1.95 31.49
N ILE A 34 -19.66 2.51 32.37
CA ILE A 34 -18.96 1.82 33.43
C ILE A 34 -19.49 2.38 34.74
N HIS A 35 -20.29 1.60 35.45
CA HIS A 35 -20.79 1.97 36.77
C HIS A 35 -19.85 1.36 37.81
N VAL A 36 -19.13 2.22 38.54
CA VAL A 36 -18.23 1.83 39.62
C VAL A 36 -18.97 2.06 40.93
N ARG A 37 -19.23 0.99 41.69
CA ARG A 37 -19.75 1.10 43.05
C ARG A 37 -18.59 0.99 44.02
N PHE A 38 -18.46 1.99 44.88
CA PHE A 38 -17.45 2.04 45.92
C PHE A 38 -18.00 1.45 47.21
N LYS A 39 -17.13 0.87 48.05
CA LYS A 39 -17.54 0.31 49.35
C LYS A 39 -18.12 1.35 50.33
N ALA A 40 -17.89 2.63 50.05
CA ALA A 40 -18.51 3.75 50.76
C ALA A 40 -19.95 4.06 50.29
N GLY A 41 -20.55 3.22 49.44
CA GLY A 41 -21.92 3.38 48.92
C GLY A 41 -22.07 4.36 47.74
N LYS A 42 -21.02 5.12 47.41
CA LYS A 42 -21.02 6.03 46.25
C LYS A 42 -20.99 5.23 44.95
N ILE A 43 -21.78 5.65 43.97
CA ILE A 43 -21.73 5.13 42.60
C ILE A 43 -21.23 6.24 41.67
N GLU A 44 -20.25 5.91 40.83
CA GLU A 44 -19.74 6.80 39.81
C GLU A 44 -19.91 6.16 38.43
N THR A 45 -20.29 6.98 37.44
CA THR A 45 -20.49 6.50 36.07
C THR A 45 -19.43 7.10 35.16
N LEU A 46 -18.62 6.24 34.55
CA LEU A 46 -17.65 6.60 33.53
C LEU A 46 -18.17 6.16 32.17
N THR A 47 -17.78 6.87 31.12
CA THR A 47 -18.14 6.51 29.74
C THR A 47 -16.86 6.26 28.95
N ALA A 48 -16.77 5.11 28.31
CA ALA A 48 -15.67 4.75 27.41
C ALA A 48 -16.20 4.50 26.00
N GLN A 49 -15.38 4.79 24.98
CA GLN A 49 -15.72 4.41 23.61
C GLN A 49 -15.61 2.89 23.46
N ASN A 50 -16.55 2.29 22.74
CA ASN A 50 -16.51 0.86 22.45
C ASN A 50 -15.25 0.54 21.64
N PRO A 51 -14.51 -0.52 22.00
CA PRO A 51 -13.43 -0.98 21.16
C PRO A 51 -14.01 -1.40 19.81
N LYS A 52 -13.35 -0.96 18.72
CA LYS A 52 -13.68 -1.45 17.37
C LYS A 52 -13.69 -2.97 17.38
N THR A 53 -14.66 -3.59 16.73
CA THR A 53 -14.69 -5.05 16.56
C THR A 53 -13.43 -5.53 15.84
N SER A 54 -13.03 -6.79 16.03
CA SER A 54 -11.86 -7.36 15.34
C SER A 54 -11.92 -7.16 13.82
N ALA A 55 -13.10 -7.29 13.22
CA ALA A 55 -13.31 -7.03 11.78
C ALA A 55 -13.05 -5.56 11.42
N GLN A 56 -13.55 -4.61 12.21
CA GLN A 56 -13.33 -3.17 11.99
C GLN A 56 -11.87 -2.76 12.23
N GLN A 57 -11.16 -3.41 13.16
CA GLN A 57 -9.74 -3.15 13.40
C GLN A 57 -8.87 -3.62 12.23
N VAL A 58 -9.22 -4.76 11.62
CA VAL A 58 -8.47 -5.35 10.50
C VAL A 58 -8.84 -4.70 9.17
N LYS A 59 -10.07 -4.20 9.02
CA LYS A 59 -10.56 -3.59 7.78
C LYS A 59 -9.70 -2.37 7.41
N THR A 60 -9.19 -2.40 6.18
CA THR A 60 -8.46 -1.26 5.61
C THR A 60 -9.44 -0.11 5.40
N GLN A 61 -9.01 1.09 5.79
CA GLN A 61 -9.79 2.31 5.64
C GLN A 61 -10.06 2.61 4.15
N PRO A 62 -11.25 3.09 3.77
CA PRO A 62 -11.58 3.41 2.37
C PRO A 62 -10.59 4.37 1.73
N GLU A 63 -10.10 5.36 2.47
CA GLU A 63 -9.13 6.36 2.01
C GLU A 63 -7.80 5.70 1.59
N VAL A 64 -7.40 4.63 2.29
CA VAL A 64 -6.21 3.85 1.95
C VAL A 64 -6.45 3.00 0.70
N LEU A 65 -7.68 2.51 0.48
CA LEU A 65 -8.04 1.79 -0.74
C LEU A 65 -7.99 2.70 -1.97
N GLU A 66 -8.57 3.89 -1.89
CA GLU A 66 -8.52 4.89 -2.98
C GLU A 66 -7.09 5.31 -3.28
N LEU A 67 -6.26 5.44 -2.24
CA LEU A 67 -4.85 5.75 -2.43
C LEU A 67 -4.11 4.61 -3.14
N ILE A 68 -4.35 3.35 -2.73
CA ILE A 68 -3.76 2.19 -3.42
C ILE A 68 -4.23 2.15 -4.88
N ASP A 69 -5.51 2.41 -5.13
CA ASP A 69 -6.10 2.40 -6.46
C ASP A 69 -5.42 3.41 -7.41
N LYS A 70 -5.21 4.64 -6.94
CA LYS A 70 -4.46 5.67 -7.69
C LYS A 70 -2.99 5.29 -7.87
N LEU A 71 -2.35 4.73 -6.85
CA LEU A 71 -0.93 4.41 -6.95
C LEU A 71 -0.64 3.20 -7.87
N LEU A 72 -1.61 2.29 -8.06
CA LEU A 72 -1.49 1.15 -8.97
C LEU A 72 -1.30 1.56 -10.43
N ASP A 73 -1.67 2.78 -10.79
CA ASP A 73 -1.47 3.34 -12.14
C ASP A 73 0.00 3.55 -12.49
N ASP A 74 0.83 3.89 -11.50
CA ASP A 74 2.23 4.27 -11.74
C ASP A 74 3.25 3.40 -11.00
N HIS A 75 2.87 2.73 -9.92
CA HIS A 75 3.78 2.01 -9.02
C HIS A 75 3.45 0.51 -8.90
N THR A 76 4.48 -0.32 -8.70
CA THR A 76 4.30 -1.74 -8.37
C THR A 76 3.83 -1.93 -6.93
N CYS A 77 3.27 -3.09 -6.58
CA CYS A 77 2.82 -3.36 -5.20
C CYS A 77 3.93 -3.20 -4.15
N SER A 78 5.20 -3.48 -4.50
CA SER A 78 6.37 -3.30 -3.62
C SER A 78 6.66 -1.81 -3.38
N GLN A 79 6.65 -1.00 -4.44
CA GLN A 79 6.80 0.46 -4.36
C GLN A 79 5.64 1.11 -3.61
N ILE A 80 4.41 0.66 -3.84
CA ILE A 80 3.23 1.13 -3.10
C ILE A 80 3.40 0.83 -1.60
N ALA A 81 3.84 -0.39 -1.26
CA ALA A 81 4.07 -0.75 0.13
C ALA A 81 5.12 0.16 0.79
N GLN A 82 6.23 0.47 0.09
CA GLN A 82 7.25 1.41 0.56
C GLN A 82 6.65 2.81 0.75
N LEU A 83 5.98 3.35 -0.26
CA LEU A 83 5.39 4.70 -0.22
C LEU A 83 4.36 4.85 0.91
N LEU A 84 3.52 3.83 1.13
CA LEU A 84 2.57 3.83 2.25
C LEU A 84 3.30 3.80 3.60
N ASN A 85 4.36 3.01 3.71
CA ASN A 85 5.15 2.93 4.94
C ASN A 85 5.86 4.25 5.25
N ASP A 86 6.41 4.90 4.23
CA ASP A 86 7.15 6.17 4.31
C ASP A 86 6.22 7.32 4.69
N ARG A 87 4.97 7.30 4.19
CA ARG A 87 3.90 8.22 4.61
C ARG A 87 3.38 7.97 6.03
N GLY A 88 3.95 6.99 6.74
CA GLY A 88 3.51 6.62 8.10
C GLY A 88 2.17 5.88 8.15
N ILE A 89 1.57 5.56 7.00
CA ILE A 89 0.32 4.81 6.94
C ILE A 89 0.62 3.36 7.34
N ARG A 90 -0.27 2.78 8.15
CA ARG A 90 -0.16 1.40 8.60
C ARG A 90 -1.40 0.61 8.17
N PRO A 91 -1.26 -0.69 7.88
CA PRO A 91 -2.40 -1.52 7.56
C PRO A 91 -3.34 -1.61 8.77
N GLY A 92 -4.61 -1.93 8.51
CA GLY A 92 -5.57 -2.32 9.54
C GLY A 92 -4.94 -3.29 10.54
N GLY A 93 -5.07 -2.95 11.82
CA GLY A 93 -4.30 -3.52 12.92
C GLY A 93 -4.45 -5.02 13.06
N CYS A 94 -3.53 -5.63 13.81
CA CYS A 94 -3.71 -6.98 14.32
C CYS A 94 -4.45 -6.94 15.65
N VAL A 95 -5.37 -7.88 15.85
CA VAL A 95 -6.12 -8.08 17.10
C VAL A 95 -5.19 -8.37 18.30
N ARG A 96 -3.93 -8.76 18.04
CA ARG A 96 -2.94 -9.09 19.08
C ARG A 96 -2.29 -7.82 19.66
N PRO A 97 -2.35 -7.59 20.99
CA PRO A 97 -1.64 -6.51 21.66
C PRO A 97 -0.14 -6.54 21.32
N GLY A 98 0.47 -5.37 21.09
CA GLY A 98 1.90 -5.24 20.79
C GLY A 98 2.31 -5.38 19.32
N LYS A 99 1.37 -5.66 18.41
CA LYS A 99 1.61 -5.69 16.95
C LYS A 99 0.99 -4.48 16.20
N SER A 100 0.97 -3.31 16.83
CA SER A 100 0.45 -2.07 16.21
C SER A 100 1.36 -1.47 15.13
N ASN A 101 2.63 -1.88 15.05
CA ASN A 101 3.60 -1.34 14.07
C ASN A 101 3.87 -2.30 12.89
N ILE A 102 2.82 -2.90 12.33
CA ILE A 102 2.99 -3.73 11.15
C ILE A 102 3.12 -2.84 9.93
N ARG A 103 4.13 -3.09 9.12
CA ARG A 103 4.37 -2.40 7.86
C ARG A 103 3.61 -3.07 6.71
N PHE A 104 3.35 -2.31 5.66
CA PHE A 104 2.90 -2.87 4.39
C PHE A 104 4.01 -3.71 3.75
N THR A 105 3.62 -4.82 3.15
CA THR A 105 4.45 -5.68 2.29
C THR A 105 3.76 -5.76 0.92
N ALA A 106 4.51 -6.02 -0.14
CA ALA A 106 3.97 -6.19 -1.50
C ALA A 106 2.79 -7.18 -1.55
N LEU A 107 2.93 -8.34 -0.89
CA LEU A 107 1.86 -9.34 -0.77
C LEU A 107 0.60 -8.83 -0.08
N ARG A 108 0.76 -7.93 0.89
CA ARG A 108 -0.38 -7.38 1.62
C ARG A 108 -1.14 -6.37 0.77
N VAL A 109 -0.42 -5.55 0.01
CA VAL A 109 -1.01 -4.61 -0.95
C VAL A 109 -1.74 -5.37 -2.07
N SER A 110 -1.11 -6.41 -2.63
CA SER A 110 -1.76 -7.23 -3.67
C SER A 110 -3.02 -7.93 -3.16
N TYR A 111 -2.98 -8.48 -1.94
CA TYR A 111 -4.14 -9.08 -1.30
C TYR A 111 -5.27 -8.07 -1.08
N ILE A 112 -4.95 -6.87 -0.59
CA ILE A 112 -5.93 -5.79 -0.40
C ILE A 112 -6.55 -5.40 -1.75
N ALA A 113 -5.74 -5.22 -2.79
CA ALA A 113 -6.23 -4.87 -4.12
C ALA A 113 -7.18 -5.94 -4.69
N GLN A 114 -6.76 -7.20 -4.66
CA GLN A 114 -7.57 -8.32 -5.17
C GLN A 114 -8.88 -8.48 -4.39
N ARG A 115 -8.84 -8.43 -3.06
CA ARG A 115 -10.01 -8.60 -2.20
C ARG A 115 -11.05 -7.49 -2.40
N ASN A 116 -10.62 -6.29 -2.77
CA ASN A 116 -11.50 -5.16 -3.03
C ASN A 116 -11.83 -5.01 -4.53
N GLY A 117 -11.45 -5.99 -5.37
CA GLY A 117 -11.78 -5.99 -6.80
C GLY A 117 -11.08 -4.89 -7.60
N LEU A 118 -9.96 -4.35 -7.12
CA LEU A 118 -9.20 -3.35 -7.85
C LEU A 118 -8.57 -3.98 -9.09
N ARG A 119 -8.64 -3.29 -10.24
CA ARG A 119 -8.00 -3.74 -11.48
C ARG A 119 -6.49 -3.86 -11.27
N SER A 120 -5.92 -4.97 -11.74
CA SER A 120 -4.49 -5.22 -11.60
C SER A 120 -3.70 -4.21 -12.42
N ARG A 121 -2.46 -3.92 -11.99
CA ARG A 121 -1.55 -3.05 -12.73
C ARG A 121 -1.28 -3.56 -14.14
N ARG A 122 -1.20 -4.89 -14.33
CA ARG A 122 -1.02 -5.49 -15.66
C ARG A 122 -2.19 -5.14 -16.57
N ASP A 123 -3.42 -5.27 -16.10
CA ASP A 123 -4.62 -4.99 -16.89
C ASP A 123 -4.69 -3.52 -17.26
N ARG A 124 -4.40 -2.62 -16.31
CA ARG A 124 -4.33 -1.17 -16.56
C ARG A 124 -3.31 -0.80 -17.63
N LEU A 125 -2.13 -1.43 -17.60
CA LEU A 125 -1.10 -1.22 -18.63
C LEU A 125 -1.52 -1.82 -19.98
N ARG A 126 -2.24 -2.95 -19.98
CA ARG A 126 -2.81 -3.51 -21.21
C ARG A 126 -3.88 -2.59 -21.81
N ASP A 127 -4.75 -2.01 -20.99
CA ASP A 127 -5.78 -1.05 -21.42
C ASP A 127 -5.16 0.22 -22.04
N ARG A 128 -3.97 0.62 -21.58
CA ARG A 128 -3.17 1.71 -22.16
C ARG A 128 -2.41 1.32 -23.44
N GLY A 129 -2.56 0.08 -23.92
CA GLY A 129 -1.93 -0.40 -25.15
C GLY A 129 -0.49 -0.91 -25.00
N MET A 130 0.02 -1.08 -23.77
CA MET A 130 1.36 -1.63 -23.58
C MET A 130 1.42 -3.11 -23.95
N LEU A 131 2.51 -3.46 -24.62
CA LEU A 131 2.71 -4.78 -25.22
C LEU A 131 3.64 -5.64 -24.35
N THR A 132 3.46 -6.95 -24.44
CA THR A 132 4.43 -7.90 -23.89
C THR A 132 5.74 -7.83 -24.67
N LYS A 133 6.82 -8.37 -24.11
CA LYS A 133 8.13 -8.41 -24.76
C LYS A 133 8.07 -9.02 -26.17
N LEU A 134 7.32 -10.11 -26.31
CA LEU A 134 7.16 -10.85 -27.57
C LEU A 134 6.32 -10.06 -28.57
N GLU A 135 5.18 -9.50 -28.15
CA GLU A 135 4.33 -8.66 -29.01
C GLU A 135 5.06 -7.39 -29.46
N ALA A 136 5.82 -6.75 -28.56
CA ALA A 136 6.61 -5.56 -28.89
C ALA A 136 7.74 -5.86 -29.87
N ALA A 137 8.43 -6.98 -29.67
CA ALA A 137 9.47 -7.46 -30.58
C ALA A 137 8.89 -7.77 -31.98
N ALA A 138 7.74 -8.45 -32.02
CA ALA A 138 7.05 -8.75 -33.28
C ALA A 138 6.56 -7.48 -33.99
N ARG A 139 6.01 -6.50 -33.26
CA ARG A 139 5.54 -5.22 -33.82
C ARG A 139 6.68 -4.39 -34.42
N LEU A 140 7.87 -4.48 -33.84
CA LEU A 140 9.07 -3.76 -34.29
C LEU A 140 9.93 -4.56 -35.28
N ASP A 141 9.54 -5.79 -35.61
CA ASP A 141 10.32 -6.74 -36.42
C ASP A 141 11.79 -6.91 -35.92
N ILE A 142 11.95 -7.05 -34.61
CA ILE A 142 13.25 -7.23 -33.95
C ILE A 142 13.28 -8.46 -33.07
N HIS A 143 14.49 -8.94 -32.78
CA HIS A 143 14.69 -9.97 -31.77
C HIS A 143 14.52 -9.41 -30.36
N GLU A 144 13.98 -10.22 -29.44
CA GLU A 144 13.75 -9.83 -28.04
C GLU A 144 14.98 -9.28 -27.31
N ALA A 145 16.16 -9.80 -27.64
CA ALA A 145 17.42 -9.31 -27.07
C ALA A 145 17.72 -7.86 -27.49
N THR A 146 17.39 -7.50 -28.73
CA THR A 146 17.53 -6.14 -29.26
C THR A 146 16.58 -5.19 -28.54
N LEU A 147 15.36 -5.62 -28.25
CA LEU A 147 14.40 -4.84 -27.47
C LEU A 147 14.93 -4.55 -26.07
N THR A 148 15.49 -5.54 -25.37
CA THR A 148 16.12 -5.32 -24.05
C THR A 148 17.23 -4.27 -24.14
N TRP A 149 18.09 -4.37 -25.15
CA TRP A 149 19.18 -3.42 -25.36
C TRP A 149 18.67 -2.00 -25.64
N TRP A 150 17.58 -1.86 -26.39
CA TRP A 150 16.95 -0.56 -26.65
C TRP A 150 16.35 0.07 -25.40
N VAL A 151 15.83 -0.76 -24.49
CA VAL A 151 15.34 -0.28 -23.19
C VAL A 151 16.48 0.17 -22.29
N GLU A 152 17.60 -0.54 -22.26
CA GLU A 152 18.81 -0.13 -21.52
C GLU A 152 19.34 1.21 -22.01
N HIS A 153 19.23 1.47 -23.31
CA HIS A 153 19.58 2.74 -23.93
C HIS A 153 18.45 3.78 -23.92
N GLY A 154 17.29 3.50 -23.31
CA GLY A 154 16.21 4.49 -23.14
C GLY A 154 15.38 4.81 -24.39
N LEU A 155 15.56 4.08 -25.50
CA LEU A 155 14.78 4.26 -26.73
C LEU A 155 13.33 3.79 -26.56
N VAL A 156 13.15 2.66 -25.86
CA VAL A 156 11.84 2.09 -25.53
C VAL A 156 11.62 2.20 -24.04
N LYS A 157 10.42 2.65 -23.62
CA LYS A 157 10.06 2.67 -22.21
C LYS A 157 9.52 1.30 -21.78
N ARG A 158 10.02 0.79 -20.66
CA ARG A 158 9.44 -0.38 -19.98
C ARG A 158 8.70 0.06 -18.73
N HIS A 159 7.57 -0.58 -18.48
CA HIS A 159 6.73 -0.39 -17.31
C HIS A 159 6.66 -1.70 -16.53
N ALA A 160 7.19 -1.69 -15.30
CA ALA A 160 7.12 -2.84 -14.43
C ALA A 160 5.69 -3.01 -13.91
N TYR A 161 5.08 -4.19 -14.05
CA TYR A 161 3.79 -4.49 -13.40
C TYR A 161 3.96 -5.33 -12.13
N ASN A 162 5.07 -6.07 -12.03
CA ASN A 162 5.55 -6.71 -10.82
C ASN A 162 7.07 -6.46 -10.73
N ASP A 163 7.74 -7.04 -9.73
CA ASP A 163 9.18 -6.80 -9.51
C ASP A 163 10.10 -7.48 -10.55
N TYR A 164 9.57 -8.36 -11.41
CA TYR A 164 10.36 -9.22 -12.30
C TYR A 164 9.95 -9.16 -13.78
N ALA A 165 8.84 -8.50 -14.11
CA ALA A 165 8.20 -8.56 -15.41
C ALA A 165 7.64 -7.19 -15.82
N PHE A 166 7.72 -6.96 -17.12
CA PHE A 166 7.57 -5.64 -17.72
C PHE A 166 6.66 -5.70 -18.94
N LEU A 167 5.96 -4.60 -19.17
CA LEU A 167 5.28 -4.31 -20.43
C LEU A 167 6.01 -3.13 -21.10
N TYR A 168 5.93 -3.09 -22.42
CA TYR A 168 6.71 -2.18 -23.25
C TYR A 168 5.78 -1.19 -23.94
N GLU A 169 6.18 0.07 -23.91
CA GLU A 169 5.51 1.14 -24.62
C GLU A 169 6.20 1.33 -25.96
N VAL A 170 5.52 0.92 -27.03
CA VAL A 170 6.01 1.10 -28.41
C VAL A 170 5.29 2.31 -28.98
N PRO A 171 5.99 3.42 -29.29
CA PRO A 171 5.37 4.58 -29.91
C PRO A 171 4.81 4.20 -31.29
N ASP A 172 3.55 4.50 -31.54
CA ASP A 172 2.94 4.32 -32.87
C ASP A 172 3.50 5.32 -33.90
N SER A 173 3.90 6.50 -33.42
CA SER A 173 4.52 7.55 -34.22
C SER A 173 6.04 7.46 -34.10
N HIS A 174 6.72 7.16 -35.21
CA HIS A 174 8.18 7.01 -35.31
C HIS A 174 8.76 5.91 -34.42
N PRO A 175 8.39 4.63 -34.63
CA PRO A 175 9.04 3.54 -33.93
C PRO A 175 10.54 3.54 -34.26
N PRO A 176 11.43 3.30 -33.27
CA PRO A 176 12.85 3.20 -33.54
C PRO A 176 13.09 2.08 -34.56
N ILE A 177 13.76 2.41 -35.65
CA ILE A 177 14.09 1.46 -36.71
C ILE A 177 15.42 0.81 -36.39
N LYS A 178 15.51 -0.51 -36.57
CA LYS A 178 16.77 -1.22 -36.48
C LYS A 178 17.68 -0.75 -37.61
N HIS A 179 18.78 -0.13 -37.22
CA HIS A 179 19.79 0.40 -38.13
C HIS A 179 21.17 0.11 -37.52
N SER A 180 22.10 -0.37 -38.34
CA SER A 180 23.47 -0.69 -37.94
C SER A 180 24.44 0.06 -38.84
N SER A 181 24.71 1.32 -38.51
CA SER A 181 25.79 2.09 -39.14
C SER A 181 26.81 2.52 -38.11
N ARG A 182 28.07 2.65 -38.55
CA ARG A 182 29.16 3.15 -37.69
C ARG A 182 28.99 4.62 -37.32
N TRP A 183 28.24 5.37 -38.12
CA TRP A 183 28.02 6.83 -38.02
C TRP A 183 26.71 7.20 -37.31
N ASP A 184 25.83 6.24 -37.06
CA ASP A 184 24.53 6.41 -36.42
C ASP A 184 24.33 5.33 -35.34
N ARG A 185 25.11 5.48 -34.26
CA ARG A 185 25.13 4.50 -33.17
C ARG A 185 23.84 4.59 -32.37
N LEU A 186 23.44 3.47 -31.76
CA LEU A 186 22.25 3.44 -30.90
C LEU A 186 22.32 4.46 -29.76
N THR A 187 23.50 4.68 -29.21
CA THR A 187 23.77 5.66 -28.14
C THR A 187 23.47 7.09 -28.58
N ASP A 188 23.71 7.42 -29.85
CA ASP A 188 23.52 8.78 -30.36
C ASP A 188 22.04 9.04 -30.65
N ARG A 189 21.35 8.02 -31.19
CA ARG A 189 19.89 8.04 -31.36
C ARG A 189 19.13 8.11 -30.05
N ALA A 190 19.57 7.38 -29.03
CA ALA A 190 19.02 7.45 -27.68
C ALA A 190 19.11 8.87 -27.11
N LYS A 191 20.26 9.54 -27.28
CA LYS A 191 20.43 10.94 -26.85
C LYS A 191 19.50 11.89 -27.59
N ALA A 192 19.35 11.74 -28.91
CA ALA A 192 18.43 12.55 -29.71
C ALA A 192 16.96 12.37 -29.27
N ALA A 193 16.53 11.12 -29.07
CA ALA A 193 15.19 10.80 -28.58
C ALA A 193 14.93 11.34 -27.16
N HIS A 194 15.97 11.47 -26.33
CA HIS A 194 15.87 12.11 -25.02
C HIS A 194 15.77 13.64 -25.10
N SER A 195 16.45 14.30 -26.05
CA SER A 195 16.36 15.76 -26.24
C SER A 195 15.01 16.19 -26.79
N GLU A 196 14.44 15.44 -27.74
CA GLU A 196 13.13 15.76 -28.35
C GLU A 196 11.95 15.63 -27.38
N ARG A 197 12.10 14.81 -26.33
CA ARG A 197 11.06 14.62 -25.30
C ARG A 197 11.15 15.62 -24.13
N ARG A 198 12.17 16.48 -24.10
CA ARG A 198 12.44 17.43 -23.00
C ARG A 198 12.00 18.87 -23.31
N ILE A 199 11.49 19.10 -24.52
CA ILE A 199 10.88 20.34 -25.03
C ILE A 199 9.37 20.14 -24.99
#